data_AF-A0A7W0Y2W2-F1
#
_entry.id   AF-A0A7W0Y2W2-F1
#
_cell.length_a   1.000
_cell.length_b   1.000
_cell.length_c   1.000
_cell.angle_alpha   90.00
_cell.angle_beta   90.00
_cell.angle_gamma   90.00
#
_symmetry.space_group_name_H-M   'P 1'
#
loop_
_entity.id
_entity.type
_entity.pdbx_description
1 polymer ?
#
loop_
_entity_poly.entity_id
_entity_poly.type
_entity_poly.pdbx_seq_one_letter_code
_entity_poly.pdbx_strand_id
1 'polypeptide(L)'
;PDWYLPAIRVLGGYRRRKLAFRPTSIVNTSAMSYGSLSSAAVEAINRGATLAGAMQNTGEGGISNHHRMGGDIIWQIGTGYFGARDELGKFSMARVLESVGSAKVRAIEIKLSQGAKPGLGGVLPAAKITPEIAKIRGIPMGRDCISPAGHTAFTDVSSMLDFIEGLADATGLPVGIKSAVGDLGFWRSLADLIEKTGRAPDFITIDGGEGGTGAAPLVFTDHVALPFKLGFTQVYKIFAERGITDRVVFIGSGKLGFPENGLLALAMGCDMLNVAREAMMAIGCIQAQRCHTGHCPTGVATQNKWLVRGLDPTLKAARLANYLMTLRKDLLQLSNAIGHVHPSLVPLDAIELVDSNTQTRSAREAFGYQDGWGLPPEMEVLLHRNDMTSRRAS
;
A
#
# COMPACT_ATOMS: atom_id res chain seq x y z
N PRO A 1 -1.34 21.75 -3.61
CA PRO A 1 -1.18 21.32 -2.21
C PRO A 1 0.14 21.83 -1.64
N ASP A 2 0.09 22.50 -0.50
CA ASP A 2 1.30 22.84 0.25
C ASP A 2 2.05 21.54 0.57
N TRP A 3 3.35 21.48 0.29
CA TRP A 3 4.20 20.27 0.40
C TRP A 3 3.92 19.18 -0.65
N TYR A 4 3.86 19.57 -1.92
CA TYR A 4 3.93 18.66 -3.06
C TYR A 4 5.26 17.89 -3.07
N LEU A 5 5.20 16.57 -2.97
CA LEU A 5 6.36 15.68 -2.92
C LEU A 5 6.06 14.42 -3.75
N PRO A 6 6.27 14.48 -5.08
CA PRO A 6 5.99 13.36 -5.97
C PRO A 6 7.09 12.30 -5.88
N ALA A 7 6.74 11.06 -6.22
CA ALA A 7 7.73 10.00 -6.31
C ALA A 7 8.77 10.29 -7.41
N ILE A 8 10.00 9.84 -7.21
CA ILE A 8 11.06 9.90 -8.22
C ILE A 8 10.71 8.99 -9.39
N ARG A 9 10.14 7.81 -9.11
CA ARG A 9 9.76 6.83 -10.14
C ARG A 9 8.36 7.04 -10.70
N VAL A 10 8.19 6.61 -11.94
CA VAL A 10 6.90 6.53 -12.64
C VAL A 10 6.34 5.13 -12.43
N LEU A 11 5.17 5.03 -11.80
CA LEU A 11 4.47 3.77 -11.59
C LEU A 11 4.04 3.20 -12.94
N GLY A 12 4.50 1.99 -13.26
CA GLY A 12 4.32 1.36 -14.58
C GLY A 12 5.21 1.91 -15.69
N GLY A 13 6.17 2.79 -15.36
CA GLY A 13 7.08 3.42 -16.34
C GLY A 13 8.00 2.41 -17.02
N TYR A 14 8.64 1.53 -16.24
CA TYR A 14 9.56 0.51 -16.77
C TYR A 14 8.89 -0.41 -17.80
N ARG A 15 7.66 -0.86 -17.50
CA ARG A 15 6.86 -1.72 -18.39
C ARG A 15 6.10 -0.94 -19.48
N ARG A 16 6.24 0.39 -19.52
CA ARG A 16 5.57 1.28 -20.47
C ARG A 16 4.04 1.08 -20.50
N ARG A 17 3.44 0.93 -19.32
CA ARG A 17 1.97 0.77 -19.20
C ARG A 17 1.27 1.98 -19.82
N LYS A 18 0.15 1.75 -20.52
CA LYS A 18 -0.62 2.79 -21.22
C LYS A 18 -1.01 3.97 -20.30
N LEU A 19 -1.33 3.67 -19.06
CA LEU A 19 -1.74 4.62 -18.03
C LEU A 19 -0.67 4.77 -16.92
N ALA A 20 0.60 4.53 -17.26
CA ALA A 20 1.72 4.82 -16.36
C ALA A 20 1.68 6.29 -15.90
N PHE A 21 2.04 6.55 -14.65
CA PHE A 21 1.98 7.90 -14.09
C PHE A 21 2.99 8.10 -12.96
N ARG A 22 3.39 9.35 -12.73
CA ARG A 22 4.19 9.74 -11.57
C ARG A 22 3.25 10.02 -10.39
N PRO A 23 3.32 9.25 -9.29
CA PRO A 23 2.57 9.56 -8.07
C PRO A 23 2.89 10.97 -7.57
N THR A 24 1.84 11.74 -7.26
CA THR A 24 1.96 13.12 -6.77
C THR A 24 2.33 13.22 -5.29
N SER A 25 2.28 12.10 -4.58
CA SER A 25 2.62 11.97 -3.17
C SER A 25 3.41 10.69 -2.93
N ILE A 26 4.54 10.80 -2.24
CA ILE A 26 5.25 9.63 -1.71
C ILE A 26 4.59 9.03 -0.47
N VAL A 27 3.63 9.72 0.17
CA VAL A 27 2.85 9.20 1.30
C VAL A 27 1.40 9.00 0.87
N ASN A 28 0.90 7.77 0.94
CA ASN A 28 -0.43 7.37 0.51
C ASN A 28 -1.13 6.55 1.60
N THR A 29 -2.45 6.37 1.53
CA THR A 29 -3.14 5.55 2.54
C THR A 29 -3.15 4.09 2.14
N SER A 30 -2.69 3.21 3.03
CA SER A 30 -2.64 1.77 2.82
C SER A 30 -4.02 1.12 2.77
N ALA A 31 -4.04 -0.13 2.33
CA ALA A 31 -5.23 -0.90 2.02
C ALA A 31 -6.11 -1.16 3.26
N MET A 32 -7.33 -0.62 3.27
CA MET A 32 -8.30 -0.83 4.35
C MET A 32 -9.72 -0.97 3.79
N SER A 33 -10.33 -2.15 3.97
CA SER A 33 -11.59 -2.50 3.29
C SER A 33 -12.83 -1.80 3.84
N TYR A 34 -13.70 -1.36 2.95
CA TYR A 34 -15.10 -1.10 3.29
C TYR A 34 -15.76 -2.40 3.81
N GLY A 35 -16.45 -2.29 4.95
CA GLY A 35 -16.92 -3.43 5.75
C GLY A 35 -16.08 -3.63 7.01
N SER A 36 -14.76 -3.46 6.93
CA SER A 36 -13.90 -3.32 8.12
C SER A 36 -13.97 -1.89 8.66
N LEU A 37 -13.89 -0.92 7.74
CA LEU A 37 -14.15 0.48 8.00
C LEU A 37 -15.62 0.82 7.70
N SER A 38 -16.13 1.85 8.39
CA SER A 38 -17.44 2.43 8.14
C SER A 38 -17.48 3.19 6.82
N SER A 39 -18.69 3.47 6.33
CA SER A 39 -18.93 4.36 5.20
C SER A 39 -18.29 5.73 5.39
N ALA A 40 -18.53 6.35 6.55
CA ALA A 40 -18.01 7.67 6.90
C ALA A 40 -16.47 7.70 6.92
N ALA A 41 -15.82 6.63 7.42
CA ALA A 41 -14.37 6.54 7.46
C ALA A 41 -13.77 6.40 6.05
N VAL A 42 -14.35 5.56 5.20
CA VAL A 42 -13.89 5.41 3.80
C VAL A 42 -14.04 6.70 3.02
N GLU A 43 -15.18 7.40 3.18
CA GLU A 43 -15.41 8.70 2.57
C GLU A 43 -14.43 9.77 3.07
N ALA A 44 -14.18 9.83 4.39
CA ALA A 44 -13.19 10.73 4.98
C ALA A 44 -11.79 10.49 4.38
N ILE A 45 -11.41 9.22 4.22
CA ILE A 45 -10.12 8.84 3.66
C ILE A 45 -10.02 9.27 2.20
N ASN A 46 -11.04 9.00 1.37
CA ASN A 46 -11.01 9.36 -0.04
C ASN A 46 -10.90 10.88 -0.25
N ARG A 47 -11.76 11.64 0.45
CA ARG A 47 -11.74 13.10 0.41
C ARG A 47 -10.42 13.65 0.94
N GLY A 48 -9.90 13.13 2.06
CA GLY A 48 -8.64 13.57 2.63
C GLY A 48 -7.42 13.28 1.75
N ALA A 49 -7.39 12.10 1.11
CA ALA A 49 -6.37 11.76 0.12
C ALA A 49 -6.41 12.73 -1.07
N THR A 50 -7.61 13.06 -1.57
CA THR A 50 -7.80 14.06 -2.64
C THR A 50 -7.22 15.41 -2.27
N LEU A 51 -7.57 15.92 -1.08
CA LEU A 51 -7.08 17.21 -0.57
C LEU A 51 -5.55 17.23 -0.45
N ALA A 52 -4.94 16.12 -0.04
CA ALA A 52 -3.49 15.98 0.06
C ALA A 52 -2.80 15.74 -1.30
N GLY A 53 -3.53 15.45 -2.37
CA GLY A 53 -2.96 14.94 -3.62
C GLY A 53 -2.27 13.59 -3.45
N ALA A 54 -2.81 12.75 -2.57
CA ALA A 54 -2.38 11.38 -2.29
C ALA A 54 -3.42 10.37 -2.82
N MET A 55 -3.07 9.09 -2.82
CA MET A 55 -3.96 8.01 -3.23
C MET A 55 -4.53 7.25 -2.04
N GLN A 56 -5.72 6.69 -2.23
CA GLN A 56 -6.32 5.74 -1.29
C GLN A 56 -6.28 4.32 -1.82
N ASN A 57 -5.75 3.37 -1.05
CA ASN A 57 -5.94 1.96 -1.35
C ASN A 57 -7.24 1.43 -0.72
N THR A 58 -8.09 0.79 -1.53
CA THR A 58 -9.45 0.36 -1.15
C THR A 58 -9.50 -0.79 -0.15
N GLY A 59 -8.39 -1.53 0.01
CA GLY A 59 -8.43 -2.85 0.63
C GLY A 59 -9.22 -3.87 -0.18
N GLU A 60 -9.32 -5.08 0.36
CA GLU A 60 -9.89 -6.24 -0.33
C GLU A 60 -11.41 -6.18 -0.52
N GLY A 61 -12.11 -5.15 -0.02
CA GLY A 61 -13.57 -5.13 0.09
C GLY A 61 -14.33 -4.81 -1.19
N GLY A 62 -13.63 -4.62 -2.31
CA GLY A 62 -14.18 -4.03 -3.54
C GLY A 62 -14.29 -2.50 -3.47
N ILE A 63 -14.78 -1.90 -4.55
CA ILE A 63 -14.91 -0.44 -4.68
C ILE A 63 -16.34 -0.02 -4.31
N SER A 64 -16.50 0.55 -3.11
CA SER A 64 -17.78 1.12 -2.66
C SER A 64 -18.01 2.55 -3.16
N ASN A 65 -19.25 3.05 -3.07
CA ASN A 65 -19.58 4.45 -3.37
C ASN A 65 -18.78 5.44 -2.51
N HIS A 66 -18.40 5.06 -1.29
CA HIS A 66 -17.59 5.89 -0.40
C HIS A 66 -16.13 6.06 -0.87
N HIS A 67 -15.67 5.25 -1.82
CA HIS A 67 -14.39 5.45 -2.50
C HIS A 67 -14.49 6.39 -3.71
N ARG A 68 -15.70 6.79 -4.11
CA ARG A 68 -15.97 7.56 -5.34
C ARG A 68 -16.16 9.04 -5.05
N MET A 69 -15.39 9.60 -4.12
CA MET A 69 -15.53 10.99 -3.66
C MET A 69 -14.58 11.95 -4.39
N GLY A 70 -14.03 11.52 -5.52
CA GLY A 70 -13.17 12.31 -6.40
C GLY A 70 -11.68 11.98 -6.32
N GLY A 71 -11.26 11.19 -5.32
CA GLY A 71 -9.88 10.81 -5.09
C GLY A 71 -9.39 9.66 -5.95
N ASP A 72 -8.09 9.68 -6.23
CA ASP A 72 -7.40 8.59 -6.92
C ASP A 72 -7.27 7.37 -6.02
N ILE A 73 -7.58 6.19 -6.57
CA ILE A 73 -7.55 4.94 -5.80
C ILE A 73 -6.60 3.90 -6.38
N ILE A 74 -5.97 3.15 -5.48
CA ILE A 74 -5.36 1.85 -5.77
C ILE A 74 -6.38 0.79 -5.40
N TRP A 75 -6.89 0.04 -6.37
CA TRP A 75 -7.85 -1.02 -6.09
C TRP A 75 -7.11 -2.30 -5.70
N GLN A 76 -7.29 -2.73 -4.45
CA GLN A 76 -6.71 -3.98 -3.98
C GLN A 76 -7.65 -5.17 -4.21
N ILE A 77 -7.12 -6.21 -4.85
CA ILE A 77 -7.80 -7.48 -5.09
C ILE A 77 -7.18 -8.54 -4.17
N GLY A 78 -7.97 -9.00 -3.20
CA GLY A 78 -7.63 -10.14 -2.34
C GLY A 78 -8.12 -11.47 -2.92
N THR A 79 -7.86 -12.57 -2.20
CA THR A 79 -8.19 -13.95 -2.64
C THR A 79 -9.69 -14.22 -2.80
N GLY A 80 -10.55 -13.41 -2.16
CA GLY A 80 -11.99 -13.47 -2.34
C GLY A 80 -12.50 -12.82 -3.63
N TYR A 81 -11.61 -12.14 -4.38
CA TYR A 81 -11.89 -11.42 -5.63
C TYR A 81 -13.11 -10.49 -5.57
N PHE A 82 -13.35 -9.85 -4.43
CA PHE A 82 -14.52 -8.97 -4.26
C PHE A 82 -14.47 -7.79 -5.24
N GLY A 83 -15.54 -7.61 -6.01
CA GLY A 83 -15.60 -6.65 -7.12
C GLY A 83 -14.90 -7.10 -8.42
N ALA A 84 -14.26 -8.28 -8.41
CA ALA A 84 -13.51 -8.87 -9.54
C ALA A 84 -13.91 -10.34 -9.79
N ARG A 85 -15.09 -10.77 -9.33
CA ARG A 85 -15.53 -12.18 -9.34
C ARG A 85 -16.82 -12.43 -10.09
N ASP A 86 -16.93 -13.63 -10.65
CA ASP A 86 -18.18 -14.18 -11.15
C ASP A 86 -19.08 -14.69 -10.01
N GLU A 87 -20.25 -15.22 -10.38
CA GLU A 87 -21.24 -15.78 -9.46
C GLU A 87 -20.73 -17.02 -8.71
N LEU A 88 -19.75 -17.74 -9.27
CA LEU A 88 -19.09 -18.90 -8.66
C LEU A 88 -17.92 -18.51 -7.75
N GLY A 89 -17.56 -17.22 -7.71
CA GLY A 89 -16.45 -16.71 -6.93
C GLY A 89 -15.08 -16.86 -7.54
N LYS A 90 -15.00 -17.16 -8.83
CA LYS A 90 -13.75 -17.15 -9.59
C LYS A 90 -13.47 -15.75 -10.12
N PHE A 91 -12.21 -15.46 -10.38
CA PHE A 91 -11.78 -14.22 -10.99
C PHE A 91 -12.48 -13.99 -12.35
N SER A 92 -12.89 -12.75 -12.62
CA SER A 92 -13.55 -12.34 -13.86
C SER A 92 -12.97 -11.02 -14.38
N MET A 93 -12.32 -11.07 -15.54
CA MET A 93 -11.76 -9.89 -16.20
C MET A 93 -12.86 -8.87 -16.59
N ALA A 94 -14.04 -9.35 -17.00
CA ALA A 94 -15.17 -8.48 -17.34
C ALA A 94 -15.58 -7.61 -16.13
N ARG A 95 -15.61 -8.20 -14.93
CA ARG A 95 -15.91 -7.48 -13.69
C ARG A 95 -14.80 -6.51 -13.29
N VAL A 96 -13.54 -6.85 -13.56
CA VAL A 96 -12.41 -5.92 -13.38
C VAL A 96 -12.60 -4.67 -14.23
N LEU A 97 -12.93 -4.82 -15.51
CA LEU A 97 -13.13 -3.68 -16.42
C LEU A 97 -14.33 -2.82 -15.99
N GLU A 98 -15.43 -3.43 -15.56
CA GLU A 98 -16.59 -2.73 -14.97
C GLU A 98 -16.18 -1.91 -13.74
N SER A 99 -15.48 -2.53 -12.79
CA SER A 99 -15.01 -1.89 -11.56
C SER A 99 -14.05 -0.74 -11.84
N VAL A 100 -13.07 -0.93 -12.73
CA VAL A 100 -12.12 0.10 -13.15
C VAL A 100 -12.84 1.28 -13.81
N GLY A 101 -13.81 1.03 -14.69
CA GLY A 101 -14.60 2.09 -15.33
C GLY A 101 -15.50 2.88 -14.38
N SER A 102 -15.77 2.33 -13.18
CA SER A 102 -16.69 2.93 -12.21
C SER A 102 -16.07 3.95 -11.25
N ALA A 103 -14.74 4.10 -11.24
CA ALA A 103 -14.03 4.94 -10.29
C ALA A 103 -12.69 5.44 -10.88
N LYS A 104 -12.03 6.39 -10.20
CA LYS A 104 -10.69 6.87 -10.58
C LYS A 104 -9.59 5.89 -10.15
N VAL A 105 -9.61 4.68 -10.69
CA VAL A 105 -8.59 3.66 -10.42
C VAL A 105 -7.30 4.05 -11.14
N ARG A 106 -6.22 4.23 -10.38
CA ARG A 106 -4.89 4.58 -10.91
C ARG A 106 -3.95 3.38 -10.98
N ALA A 107 -4.16 2.39 -10.13
CA ALA A 107 -3.38 1.15 -10.12
C ALA A 107 -4.18 0.01 -9.48
N ILE A 108 -3.78 -1.23 -9.75
CA ILE A 108 -4.35 -2.43 -9.14
C ILE A 108 -3.28 -3.11 -8.28
N GLU A 109 -3.64 -3.51 -7.06
CA GLU A 109 -2.74 -4.23 -6.15
C GLU A 109 -3.28 -5.64 -5.88
N ILE A 110 -2.54 -6.66 -6.29
CA ILE A 110 -2.85 -8.06 -5.98
C ILE A 110 -2.28 -8.38 -4.61
N LYS A 111 -3.16 -8.59 -3.63
CA LYS A 111 -2.72 -8.86 -2.26
C LYS A 111 -2.42 -10.35 -2.10
N LEU A 112 -1.15 -10.70 -1.94
CA LEU A 112 -0.72 -12.06 -1.65
C LEU A 112 -0.81 -12.34 -0.15
N SER A 113 -0.42 -11.37 0.68
CA SER A 113 -0.50 -11.47 2.13
C SER A 113 -0.53 -10.08 2.80
N GLN A 114 -0.73 -10.04 4.12
CA GLN A 114 -0.59 -8.82 4.94
C GLN A 114 0.17 -9.15 6.23
N GLY A 115 0.87 -8.17 6.81
CA GLY A 115 1.73 -8.38 7.97
C GLY A 115 0.99 -8.98 9.18
N ALA A 116 -0.25 -8.56 9.42
CA ALA A 116 -1.02 -8.97 10.59
C ALA A 116 -1.59 -10.41 10.52
N LYS A 117 -1.64 -11.03 9.35
CA LYS A 117 -2.18 -12.39 9.16
C LYS A 117 -1.72 -13.03 7.84
N PRO A 118 -0.41 -13.27 7.69
CA PRO A 118 0.09 -13.98 6.53
C PRO A 118 -0.50 -15.40 6.46
N GLY A 119 -0.79 -15.89 5.25
CA GLY A 119 -1.31 -17.24 5.02
C GLY A 119 -2.79 -17.48 5.35
N LEU A 120 -3.54 -16.46 5.81
CA LEU A 120 -4.97 -16.59 6.08
C LEU A 120 -5.81 -15.74 5.12
N GLY A 121 -6.89 -16.33 4.63
CA GLY A 121 -7.94 -15.62 3.91
C GLY A 121 -8.73 -14.67 4.82
N GLY A 122 -9.31 -13.62 4.23
CA GLY A 122 -10.22 -12.73 4.93
C GLY A 122 -11.52 -13.42 5.31
N VAL A 123 -12.00 -13.19 6.53
CA VAL A 123 -13.34 -13.61 6.99
C VAL A 123 -14.20 -12.37 7.19
N LEU A 124 -15.36 -12.33 6.52
CA LEU A 124 -16.41 -11.36 6.81
C LEU A 124 -17.63 -12.10 7.39
N PRO A 125 -17.94 -11.90 8.69
CA PRO A 125 -19.11 -12.51 9.31
C PRO A 125 -20.42 -12.07 8.65
N ALA A 126 -21.39 -12.97 8.55
CA ALA A 126 -22.71 -12.75 7.96
C ALA A 126 -23.40 -11.51 8.58
N ALA A 127 -23.25 -11.31 9.88
CA ALA A 127 -23.81 -10.17 10.62
C ALA A 127 -23.30 -8.80 10.12
N LYS A 128 -22.15 -8.75 9.44
CA LYS A 128 -21.61 -7.53 8.82
C LYS A 128 -21.95 -7.42 7.33
N ILE A 129 -22.61 -8.41 6.72
CA ILE A 129 -22.98 -8.38 5.30
C ILE A 129 -24.31 -7.65 5.15
N THR A 130 -24.23 -6.38 4.75
CA THR A 130 -25.40 -5.58 4.35
C THR A 130 -25.73 -5.82 2.87
N PRO A 131 -26.94 -5.46 2.38
CA PRO A 131 -27.26 -5.52 0.95
C PRO A 131 -26.27 -4.74 0.09
N GLU A 132 -25.76 -3.61 0.59
CA GLU A 132 -24.71 -2.84 -0.06
C GLU A 132 -23.40 -3.63 -0.16
N ILE A 133 -22.94 -4.23 0.95
CA ILE A 133 -21.71 -5.04 0.97
C ILE A 133 -21.84 -6.25 0.06
N ALA A 134 -22.98 -6.94 0.08
CA ALA A 134 -23.27 -8.07 -0.80
C ALA A 134 -23.15 -7.68 -2.28
N LYS A 135 -23.74 -6.54 -2.66
CA LYS A 135 -23.67 -6.00 -4.03
C LYS A 135 -22.25 -5.64 -4.44
N ILE A 136 -21.51 -4.89 -3.60
CA ILE A 136 -20.14 -4.47 -3.90
C ILE A 136 -19.21 -5.68 -4.05
N ARG A 137 -19.38 -6.67 -3.17
CA ARG A 137 -18.48 -7.83 -3.12
C ARG A 137 -18.86 -8.93 -4.10
N GLY A 138 -20.08 -8.96 -4.62
CA GLY A 138 -20.59 -10.05 -5.45
C GLY A 138 -20.76 -11.33 -4.64
N ILE A 139 -21.35 -11.23 -3.45
CA ILE A 139 -21.55 -12.36 -2.52
C ILE A 139 -23.02 -12.47 -2.08
N PRO A 140 -23.51 -13.68 -1.76
CA PRO A 140 -24.86 -13.86 -1.25
C PRO A 140 -25.02 -13.33 0.18
N MET A 141 -26.23 -12.90 0.53
CA MET A 141 -26.61 -12.53 1.90
C MET A 141 -26.82 -13.77 2.79
N GLY A 142 -26.70 -13.59 4.11
CA GLY A 142 -27.15 -14.57 5.11
C GLY A 142 -26.18 -15.73 5.41
N ARG A 143 -24.94 -15.69 4.89
CA ARG A 143 -23.89 -16.66 5.21
C ARG A 143 -22.54 -15.96 5.40
N ASP A 144 -21.66 -16.55 6.20
CA ASP A 144 -20.30 -16.04 6.34
C ASP A 144 -19.57 -16.08 5.00
N CYS A 145 -18.75 -15.06 4.75
CA CYS A 145 -17.91 -15.00 3.57
C CYS A 145 -16.46 -15.29 3.96
N ILE A 146 -16.00 -16.49 3.62
CA ILE A 146 -14.63 -16.95 3.86
C ILE A 146 -13.87 -16.86 2.53
N SER A 147 -12.79 -16.10 2.51
CA SER A 147 -11.91 -16.02 1.35
C SER A 147 -10.93 -17.20 1.39
N PRO A 148 -10.55 -17.77 0.24
CA PRO A 148 -9.48 -18.77 0.17
C PRO A 148 -8.16 -18.25 0.77
N ALA A 149 -7.26 -19.15 1.19
CA ALA A 149 -5.95 -18.77 1.71
C ALA A 149 -5.00 -18.24 0.62
N GLY A 150 -5.19 -18.67 -0.63
CA GLY A 150 -4.42 -18.25 -1.79
C GLY A 150 -5.32 -17.88 -2.97
N HIS A 151 -4.76 -17.20 -3.95
CA HIS A 151 -5.45 -16.88 -5.19
C HIS A 151 -5.71 -18.15 -6.00
N THR A 152 -6.93 -18.35 -6.48
CA THR A 152 -7.27 -19.47 -7.38
C THR A 152 -6.98 -19.19 -8.86
N ALA A 153 -6.56 -17.97 -9.22
CA ALA A 153 -6.30 -17.56 -10.60
C ALA A 153 -4.89 -17.92 -11.08
N PHE A 154 -3.99 -18.21 -10.15
CA PHE A 154 -2.60 -18.61 -10.39
C PHE A 154 -2.12 -19.51 -9.25
N THR A 155 -1.13 -20.35 -9.51
CA THR A 155 -0.62 -21.35 -8.55
C THR A 155 0.85 -21.19 -8.21
N ASP A 156 1.58 -20.44 -9.02
CA ASP A 156 3.02 -20.22 -8.89
C ASP A 156 3.41 -18.80 -9.34
N VAL A 157 4.69 -18.46 -9.19
CA VAL A 157 5.20 -17.12 -9.50
C VAL A 157 5.12 -16.80 -11.00
N SER A 158 5.29 -17.78 -11.89
CA SER A 158 5.22 -17.54 -13.33
C SER A 158 3.80 -17.25 -13.78
N SER A 159 2.84 -18.08 -13.38
CA SER A 159 1.41 -17.88 -13.65
C SER A 159 0.86 -16.62 -12.98
N MET A 160 1.40 -16.23 -11.82
CA MET A 160 1.09 -14.93 -11.20
C MET A 160 1.58 -13.75 -12.06
N LEU A 161 2.79 -13.84 -12.64
CA LEU A 161 3.29 -12.80 -13.55
C LEU A 161 2.44 -12.72 -14.82
N ASP A 162 2.01 -13.86 -15.39
CA ASP A 162 1.11 -13.87 -16.54
C ASP A 162 -0.26 -13.23 -16.21
N PHE A 163 -0.77 -13.50 -15.02
CA PHE A 163 -1.99 -12.86 -14.51
C PHE A 163 -1.84 -11.34 -14.37
N ILE A 164 -0.70 -10.87 -13.84
CA ILE A 164 -0.39 -9.44 -13.69
C ILE A 164 -0.28 -8.75 -15.06
N GLU A 165 0.46 -9.33 -16.01
CA GLU A 165 0.59 -8.77 -17.35
C GLU A 165 -0.77 -8.74 -18.07
N GLY A 166 -1.58 -9.80 -17.98
CA GLY A 166 -2.92 -9.83 -18.56
C GLY A 166 -3.87 -8.78 -18.00
N LEU A 167 -3.82 -8.52 -16.68
CA LEU A 167 -4.55 -7.42 -16.05
C LEU A 167 -4.08 -6.06 -16.55
N ALA A 168 -2.77 -5.85 -16.64
CA ALA A 168 -2.19 -4.60 -17.08
C ALA A 168 -2.50 -4.31 -18.55
N ASP A 169 -2.48 -5.34 -19.41
CA ASP A 169 -2.82 -5.23 -20.83
C ASP A 169 -4.30 -4.89 -21.04
N ALA A 170 -5.19 -5.57 -20.30
CA ALA A 170 -6.63 -5.35 -20.42
C ALA A 170 -7.07 -3.97 -19.90
N THR A 171 -6.43 -3.47 -18.83
CA THR A 171 -6.83 -2.22 -18.17
C THR A 171 -6.00 -1.01 -18.59
N GLY A 172 -4.77 -1.24 -19.08
CA GLY A 172 -3.75 -0.22 -19.28
C GLY A 172 -3.09 0.30 -17.99
N LEU A 173 -3.55 -0.13 -16.81
CA LEU A 173 -3.11 0.37 -15.51
C LEU A 173 -1.82 -0.33 -15.03
N PRO A 174 -1.01 0.33 -14.19
CA PRO A 174 0.01 -0.36 -13.41
C PRO A 174 -0.62 -1.40 -12.46
N VAL A 175 -0.03 -2.60 -12.42
CA VAL A 175 -0.46 -3.72 -11.59
C VAL A 175 0.70 -4.20 -10.73
N GLY A 176 0.52 -4.19 -9.42
CA GLY A 176 1.54 -4.59 -8.44
C GLY A 176 1.06 -5.67 -7.49
N ILE A 177 1.94 -6.07 -6.58
CA ILE A 177 1.65 -7.05 -5.53
C ILE A 177 1.85 -6.45 -4.14
N LYS A 178 1.12 -6.98 -3.15
CA LYS A 178 1.38 -6.72 -1.74
C LYS A 178 1.69 -8.00 -0.99
N SER A 179 2.79 -8.03 -0.24
CA SER A 179 3.15 -9.18 0.59
C SER A 179 3.88 -8.77 1.86
N ALA A 180 3.56 -9.47 2.94
CA ALA A 180 4.45 -9.60 4.09
C ALA A 180 5.60 -10.55 3.76
N VAL A 181 6.73 -10.38 4.44
CA VAL A 181 7.92 -11.21 4.24
C VAL A 181 7.94 -12.30 5.29
N GLY A 182 7.97 -13.56 4.82
CA GLY A 182 8.07 -14.76 5.65
C GLY A 182 8.90 -15.83 4.96
N ASP A 183 8.55 -16.20 3.72
CA ASP A 183 9.34 -17.12 2.89
C ASP A 183 10.17 -16.36 1.84
N LEU A 184 11.48 -16.57 1.85
CA LEU A 184 12.42 -15.98 0.88
C LEU A 184 12.48 -16.75 -0.44
N GLY A 185 12.00 -18.00 -0.48
CA GLY A 185 11.91 -18.80 -1.70
C GLY A 185 11.10 -18.08 -2.78
N PHE A 186 9.90 -17.61 -2.42
CA PHE A 186 9.05 -16.79 -3.29
C PHE A 186 9.81 -15.58 -3.90
N TRP A 187 10.51 -14.81 -3.07
CA TRP A 187 11.20 -13.59 -3.51
C TRP A 187 12.37 -13.90 -4.45
N ARG A 188 13.13 -14.97 -4.19
CA ARG A 188 14.20 -15.43 -5.09
C ARG A 188 13.63 -15.87 -6.43
N SER A 189 12.57 -16.68 -6.43
CA SER A 189 11.91 -17.12 -7.66
C SER A 189 11.33 -15.95 -8.46
N LEU A 190 10.73 -14.97 -7.79
CA LEU A 190 10.23 -13.75 -8.43
C LEU A 190 11.37 -12.96 -9.07
N ALA A 191 12.45 -12.71 -8.34
CA ALA A 191 13.59 -11.96 -8.82
C ALA A 191 14.27 -12.66 -10.02
N ASP A 192 14.45 -13.98 -9.95
CA ASP A 192 15.00 -14.78 -11.05
C ASP A 192 14.12 -14.72 -12.32
N LEU A 193 12.80 -14.74 -12.16
CA LEU A 193 11.87 -14.64 -13.29
C LEU A 193 11.83 -13.23 -13.89
N ILE A 194 11.92 -12.18 -13.06
CA ILE A 194 12.01 -10.80 -13.51
C ILE A 194 13.29 -10.59 -14.33
N GLU A 195 14.42 -11.12 -13.84
CA GLU A 195 15.70 -11.05 -14.52
C GLU A 195 15.65 -11.78 -15.88
N LYS A 196 15.20 -13.04 -15.90
CA LYS A 196 15.21 -13.91 -17.08
C LYS A 196 14.18 -13.56 -18.14
N THR A 197 12.98 -13.16 -17.73
CA THR A 197 11.83 -13.01 -18.65
C THR A 197 11.45 -11.55 -18.90
N GLY A 198 11.94 -10.63 -18.07
CA GLY A 198 11.57 -9.22 -18.10
C GLY A 198 10.15 -8.92 -17.58
N ARG A 199 9.28 -9.92 -17.41
CA ARG A 199 7.95 -9.79 -16.77
C ARG A 199 8.14 -9.36 -15.31
N ALA A 200 7.35 -8.41 -14.84
CA ALA A 200 7.45 -7.94 -13.47
C ALA A 200 6.14 -7.28 -13.00
N PRO A 201 5.81 -7.33 -11.69
CA PRO A 201 4.85 -6.40 -11.13
C PRO A 201 5.37 -4.97 -11.32
N ASP A 202 4.48 -4.02 -11.61
CA ASP A 202 4.85 -2.60 -11.74
C ASP A 202 5.25 -1.98 -10.40
N PHE A 203 4.77 -2.55 -9.29
CA PHE A 203 5.17 -2.19 -7.93
C PHE A 203 5.03 -3.35 -6.95
N ILE A 204 5.76 -3.26 -5.85
CA ILE A 204 5.74 -4.22 -4.75
C ILE A 204 5.55 -3.46 -3.44
N THR A 205 4.42 -3.70 -2.77
CA THR A 205 4.18 -3.24 -1.40
C THR A 205 4.68 -4.28 -0.41
N ILE A 206 5.75 -3.95 0.32
CA ILE A 206 6.28 -4.76 1.42
C ILE A 206 5.60 -4.34 2.72
N ASP A 207 4.84 -5.27 3.30
CA ASP A 207 4.08 -5.03 4.53
C ASP A 207 4.77 -5.68 5.73
N GLY A 208 5.31 -4.86 6.63
CA GLY A 208 5.91 -5.34 7.87
C GLY A 208 4.91 -6.00 8.81
N GLY A 209 5.38 -6.92 9.65
CA GLY A 209 4.59 -7.60 10.67
C GLY A 209 3.89 -6.64 11.65
N GLU A 210 4.35 -5.39 11.74
CA GLU A 210 3.74 -4.33 12.55
C GLU A 210 2.39 -3.82 11.98
N GLY A 211 1.99 -4.32 10.82
CA GLY A 211 0.74 -4.01 10.13
C GLY A 211 -0.50 -4.19 10.99
N GLY A 212 -1.53 -3.39 10.73
CA GLY A 212 -2.82 -3.48 11.44
C GLY A 212 -3.77 -4.51 10.82
N THR A 213 -4.79 -4.90 11.58
CA THR A 213 -5.92 -5.68 11.07
C THR A 213 -7.20 -5.34 11.82
N GLY A 214 -8.34 -5.39 11.11
CA GLY A 214 -9.65 -5.30 11.75
C GLY A 214 -10.03 -6.57 12.50
N ALA A 215 -9.51 -7.73 12.07
CA ALA A 215 -9.73 -9.04 12.69
C ALA A 215 -8.66 -10.05 12.22
N ALA A 216 -7.95 -10.65 13.18
CA ALA A 216 -7.04 -11.78 13.00
C ALA A 216 -6.83 -12.50 14.36
N PRO A 217 -6.42 -13.78 14.36
CA PRO A 217 -5.94 -14.43 15.58
C PRO A 217 -4.66 -13.77 16.10
N LEU A 218 -4.53 -13.62 17.43
CA LEU A 218 -3.40 -12.91 18.06
C LEU A 218 -2.03 -13.54 17.73
N VAL A 219 -1.97 -14.88 17.66
CA VAL A 219 -0.73 -15.59 17.30
C VAL A 219 -0.21 -15.15 15.93
N PHE A 220 -1.10 -14.82 15.00
CA PHE A 220 -0.72 -14.34 13.68
C PHE A 220 -0.25 -12.89 13.69
N THR A 221 -0.90 -12.03 14.47
CA THR A 221 -0.56 -10.60 14.53
C THR A 221 0.79 -10.35 15.17
N ASP A 222 1.21 -11.23 16.07
CA ASP A 222 2.36 -10.95 16.94
C ASP A 222 3.64 -11.66 16.47
N HIS A 223 3.54 -12.76 15.70
CA HIS A 223 4.68 -13.69 15.55
C HIS A 223 4.99 -14.21 14.15
N VAL A 224 4.15 -13.99 13.12
CA VAL A 224 4.31 -14.74 11.86
C VAL A 224 5.07 -13.98 10.77
N ALA A 225 4.91 -12.66 10.68
CA ALA A 225 5.60 -11.85 9.66
C ALA A 225 6.84 -11.14 10.23
N LEU A 226 7.86 -10.97 9.40
CA LEU A 226 9.05 -10.22 9.80
C LEU A 226 8.73 -8.72 10.01
N PRO A 227 9.40 -8.06 10.97
CA PRO A 227 9.40 -6.61 11.08
C PRO A 227 9.80 -5.94 9.77
N PHE A 228 9.19 -4.80 9.43
CA PHE A 228 9.39 -4.13 8.14
C PHE A 228 10.87 -3.98 7.77
N LYS A 229 11.69 -3.44 8.69
CA LYS A 229 13.11 -3.14 8.43
C LYS A 229 13.90 -4.39 8.02
N LEU A 230 13.60 -5.54 8.64
CA LEU A 230 14.27 -6.81 8.34
C LEU A 230 13.72 -7.45 7.07
N GLY A 231 12.39 -7.49 6.93
CA GLY A 231 11.73 -8.06 5.76
C GLY A 231 12.09 -7.30 4.48
N PHE A 232 11.98 -5.97 4.50
CA PHE A 232 12.32 -5.12 3.37
C PHE A 232 13.79 -5.26 2.98
N THR A 233 14.72 -5.27 3.95
CA THR A 233 16.14 -5.49 3.69
C THR A 233 16.38 -6.80 2.94
N GLN A 234 15.78 -7.91 3.37
CA GLN A 234 15.99 -9.20 2.72
C GLN A 234 15.48 -9.19 1.27
N VAL A 235 14.31 -8.60 1.01
CA VAL A 235 13.74 -8.51 -0.34
C VAL A 235 14.56 -7.57 -1.21
N TYR A 236 14.90 -6.37 -0.73
CA TYR A 236 15.64 -5.38 -1.49
C TYR A 236 16.99 -5.94 -1.93
N LYS A 237 17.73 -6.62 -1.04
CA LYS A 237 19.02 -7.24 -1.37
C LYS A 237 18.90 -8.27 -2.49
N ILE A 238 17.89 -9.13 -2.46
CA ILE A 238 17.65 -10.13 -3.53
C ILE A 238 17.50 -9.46 -4.91
N PHE A 239 16.81 -8.33 -4.96
CA PHE A 239 16.60 -7.56 -6.20
C PHE A 239 17.86 -6.76 -6.59
N ALA A 240 18.55 -6.18 -5.61
CA ALA A 240 19.75 -5.37 -5.82
C ALA A 240 20.93 -6.21 -6.33
N GLU A 241 21.10 -7.42 -5.79
CA GLU A 241 22.11 -8.40 -6.24
C GLU A 241 21.94 -8.81 -7.70
N ARG A 242 20.72 -8.73 -8.24
CA ARG A 242 20.40 -9.00 -9.65
C ARG A 242 20.34 -7.74 -10.51
N GLY A 243 20.57 -6.56 -9.93
CA GLY A 243 20.48 -5.29 -10.66
C GLY A 243 19.09 -5.02 -11.25
N ILE A 244 18.02 -5.41 -10.54
CA ILE A 244 16.63 -5.27 -11.03
C ILE A 244 15.76 -4.35 -10.15
N THR A 245 16.36 -3.59 -9.23
CA THR A 245 15.63 -2.69 -8.32
C THR A 245 14.95 -1.52 -9.03
N ASP A 246 15.39 -1.18 -10.25
CA ASP A 246 14.83 -0.17 -11.15
C ASP A 246 13.64 -0.68 -11.96
N ARG A 247 13.41 -2.00 -11.99
CA ARG A 247 12.30 -2.61 -12.74
C ARG A 247 10.97 -2.57 -12.02
N VAL A 248 10.98 -2.29 -10.72
CA VAL A 248 9.80 -2.30 -9.84
C VAL A 248 9.82 -1.09 -8.92
N VAL A 249 8.64 -0.51 -8.66
CA VAL A 249 8.49 0.52 -7.63
C VAL A 249 8.29 -0.14 -6.26
N PHE A 250 9.11 0.18 -5.27
CA PHE A 250 8.98 -0.36 -3.91
C PHE A 250 8.13 0.53 -3.03
N ILE A 251 7.14 -0.05 -2.35
CA ILE A 251 6.28 0.67 -1.41
C ILE A 251 6.42 0.03 -0.02
N GLY A 252 6.74 0.84 0.98
CA GLY A 252 6.80 0.37 2.36
C GLY A 252 5.47 0.52 3.09
N SER A 253 5.05 -0.48 3.87
CA SER A 253 4.01 -0.33 4.89
C SER A 253 4.33 -1.11 6.16
N GLY A 254 3.79 -0.67 7.30
CA GLY A 254 4.07 -1.26 8.61
C GLY A 254 4.60 -0.24 9.62
N LYS A 255 3.72 0.62 10.14
CA LYS A 255 4.06 1.71 11.09
C LYS A 255 5.11 2.72 10.59
N LEU A 256 5.08 3.03 9.30
CA LEU A 256 5.99 4.00 8.67
C LEU A 256 5.44 5.43 8.67
N GLY A 257 4.39 5.69 9.44
CA GLY A 257 3.68 6.97 9.45
C GLY A 257 4.29 8.05 10.35
N PHE A 258 5.52 7.84 10.83
CA PHE A 258 6.33 8.80 11.57
C PHE A 258 7.56 9.21 10.77
N PRO A 259 8.02 10.48 10.82
CA PRO A 259 9.07 10.99 9.94
C PRO A 259 10.37 10.18 9.96
N GLU A 260 10.84 9.76 11.14
CA GLU A 260 12.09 9.00 11.29
C GLU A 260 12.00 7.59 10.69
N ASN A 261 10.86 6.91 10.87
CA ASN A 261 10.64 5.58 10.29
C ASN A 261 10.40 5.66 8.78
N GLY A 262 9.68 6.69 8.34
CA GLY A 262 9.43 6.96 6.93
C GLY A 262 10.72 7.32 6.18
N LEU A 263 11.56 8.19 6.74
CA LEU A 263 12.84 8.57 6.15
C LEU A 263 13.76 7.36 6.02
N LEU A 264 13.89 6.56 7.08
CA LEU A 264 14.67 5.33 7.03
C LEU A 264 14.16 4.37 5.95
N ALA A 265 12.84 4.16 5.85
CA ALA A 265 12.27 3.29 4.81
C ALA A 265 12.57 3.79 3.38
N LEU A 266 12.50 5.11 3.16
CA LEU A 266 12.85 5.73 1.87
C LEU A 266 14.36 5.58 1.59
N ALA A 267 15.24 5.80 2.57
CA ALA A 267 16.68 5.59 2.44
C ALA A 267 17.06 4.12 2.19
N MET A 268 16.29 3.17 2.75
CA MET A 268 16.47 1.74 2.46
C MET A 268 16.12 1.38 1.00
N GLY A 269 15.42 2.25 0.27
CA GLY A 269 15.03 2.02 -1.13
C GLY A 269 13.53 1.95 -1.40
N CYS A 270 12.69 2.38 -0.46
CA CYS A 270 11.28 2.62 -0.79
C CYS A 270 11.13 3.85 -1.69
N ASP A 271 10.30 3.73 -2.71
CA ASP A 271 9.86 4.82 -3.57
C ASP A 271 8.65 5.57 -2.99
N MET A 272 7.81 4.85 -2.23
CA MET A 272 6.62 5.39 -1.56
C MET A 272 6.35 4.71 -0.21
N LEU A 273 5.52 5.34 0.61
CA LEU A 273 5.06 4.87 1.90
C LEU A 273 3.53 4.77 1.92
N ASN A 274 3.03 3.68 2.46
CA ASN A 274 1.61 3.40 2.66
C ASN A 274 1.28 3.38 4.16
N VAL A 275 0.49 4.36 4.62
CA VAL A 275 0.10 4.53 6.04
C VAL A 275 -1.35 4.15 6.28
N ALA A 276 -1.63 3.41 7.36
CA ALA A 276 -3.00 2.97 7.70
C ALA A 276 -3.36 3.31 9.13
N ARG A 277 -2.56 2.87 10.11
CA ARG A 277 -2.84 3.08 11.54
C ARG A 277 -2.91 4.56 11.88
N GLU A 278 -1.93 5.31 11.40
CA GLU A 278 -1.77 6.74 11.61
C GLU A 278 -2.87 7.51 10.86
N ALA A 279 -3.19 7.10 9.62
CA ALA A 279 -4.33 7.62 8.87
C ALA A 279 -5.67 7.41 9.61
N MET A 280 -5.88 6.22 10.19
CA MET A 280 -7.05 5.94 11.03
C MET A 280 -7.07 6.83 12.28
N MET A 281 -5.93 7.06 12.92
CA MET A 281 -5.83 7.94 14.08
C MET A 281 -6.17 9.40 13.71
N ALA A 282 -5.70 9.88 12.55
CA ALA A 282 -6.03 11.21 12.05
C ALA A 282 -7.55 11.42 11.87
N ILE A 283 -8.28 10.37 11.44
CA ILE A 283 -9.73 10.41 11.30
C ILE A 283 -10.49 10.06 12.61
N GLY A 284 -9.80 9.80 13.72
CA GLY A 284 -10.42 9.64 15.05
C GLY A 284 -10.37 8.24 15.65
N CYS A 285 -9.53 7.33 15.15
CA CYS A 285 -9.22 6.10 15.88
C CYS A 285 -8.46 6.43 17.17
N ILE A 286 -8.97 5.91 18.29
CA ILE A 286 -8.37 6.06 19.63
C ILE A 286 -7.65 4.78 20.09
N GLN A 287 -7.36 3.88 19.15
CA GLN A 287 -6.81 2.55 19.44
C GLN A 287 -7.59 1.77 20.52
N ALA A 288 -8.93 1.81 20.44
CA ALA A 288 -9.77 1.02 21.36
C ALA A 288 -9.61 -0.50 21.19
N GLN A 289 -8.99 -0.97 20.09
CA GLN A 289 -8.75 -2.40 19.77
C GLN A 289 -10.02 -3.28 19.71
N ARG A 290 -11.19 -2.66 19.53
CA ARG A 290 -12.50 -3.34 19.40
C ARG A 290 -13.02 -3.37 17.96
N CYS A 291 -12.13 -3.30 16.97
CA CYS A 291 -12.50 -3.22 15.55
C CYS A 291 -13.32 -4.43 15.08
N HIS A 292 -12.95 -5.63 15.56
CA HIS A 292 -13.60 -6.87 15.20
C HIS A 292 -15.04 -6.96 15.73
N THR A 293 -15.35 -6.35 16.87
CA THR A 293 -16.67 -6.45 17.54
C THR A 293 -17.78 -5.66 16.85
N GLY A 294 -17.43 -4.74 15.95
CA GLY A 294 -18.40 -3.80 15.36
C GLY A 294 -18.87 -2.69 16.31
N HIS A 295 -18.31 -2.58 17.53
CA HIS A 295 -18.66 -1.56 18.52
C HIS A 295 -17.55 -0.50 18.66
N CYS A 296 -16.98 -0.06 17.54
CA CYS A 296 -15.97 1.00 17.53
C CYS A 296 -16.59 2.32 18.07
N PRO A 297 -16.09 2.87 19.19
CA PRO A 297 -16.74 4.00 19.86
C PRO A 297 -16.65 5.31 19.08
N THR A 298 -15.75 5.39 18.10
CA THR A 298 -15.51 6.61 17.32
C THR A 298 -16.03 6.51 15.88
N GLY A 299 -16.81 5.48 15.56
CA GLY A 299 -17.42 5.34 14.24
C GLY A 299 -16.47 4.93 13.11
N VAL A 300 -15.20 4.64 13.39
CA VAL A 300 -14.19 4.28 12.37
C VAL A 300 -14.39 2.86 11.83
N ALA A 301 -14.42 1.86 12.72
CA ALA A 301 -14.45 0.43 12.37
C ALA A 301 -15.76 -0.23 12.82
N THR A 302 -16.89 0.22 12.26
CA THR A 302 -18.22 -0.26 12.60
C THR A 302 -19.19 -0.10 11.42
N GLN A 303 -20.23 -0.93 11.39
CA GLN A 303 -21.37 -0.79 10.48
C GLN A 303 -22.65 -0.32 11.22
N ASN A 304 -22.55 -0.02 12.52
CA ASN A 304 -23.68 0.46 13.31
C ASN A 304 -23.95 1.95 12.99
N LYS A 305 -25.11 2.24 12.39
CA LYS A 305 -25.51 3.59 11.96
C LYS A 305 -25.42 4.64 13.08
N TRP A 306 -25.73 4.28 14.32
CA TRP A 306 -25.63 5.18 15.47
C TRP A 306 -24.17 5.59 15.74
N LEU A 307 -23.25 4.62 15.72
CA LEU A 307 -21.83 4.88 15.95
C LEU A 307 -21.19 5.60 14.75
N VAL A 308 -21.56 5.23 13.52
CA VAL A 308 -21.09 5.88 12.29
C VAL A 308 -21.43 7.38 12.29
N ARG A 309 -22.59 7.77 12.81
CA ARG A 309 -23.01 9.19 12.93
C ARG A 309 -22.01 10.03 13.73
N GLY A 310 -21.23 9.42 14.63
CA GLY A 310 -20.20 10.12 15.41
C GLY A 310 -18.96 10.54 14.61
N LEU A 311 -18.80 10.07 13.37
CA LEU A 311 -17.68 10.40 12.51
C LEU A 311 -18.14 11.30 11.35
N ASP A 312 -17.83 12.59 11.44
CA ASP A 312 -18.07 13.56 10.35
C ASP A 312 -16.98 13.45 9.26
N PRO A 313 -17.30 12.94 8.05
CA PRO A 313 -16.30 12.74 7.01
C PRO A 313 -15.66 14.03 6.51
N THR A 314 -16.35 15.17 6.58
CA THR A 314 -15.83 16.45 6.09
C THR A 314 -14.69 16.94 7.00
N LEU A 315 -14.95 16.99 8.30
CA LEU A 315 -13.93 17.33 9.29
C LEU A 315 -12.78 16.30 9.29
N LYS A 316 -13.09 15.00 9.22
CA LYS A 316 -12.07 13.96 9.25
C LYS A 316 -11.19 13.97 8.00
N ALA A 317 -11.74 14.29 6.83
CA ALA A 317 -10.97 14.45 5.60
C ALA A 317 -9.90 15.55 5.73
N ALA A 318 -10.26 16.71 6.29
CA ALA A 318 -9.31 17.79 6.53
C ALA A 318 -8.19 17.36 7.50
N ARG A 319 -8.52 16.62 8.57
CA ARG A 319 -7.51 16.12 9.52
C ARG A 319 -6.55 15.11 8.88
N LEU A 320 -7.08 14.20 8.06
CA LEU A 320 -6.25 13.26 7.31
C LEU A 320 -5.33 14.00 6.32
N ALA A 321 -5.86 14.96 5.58
CA ALA A 321 -5.08 15.74 4.63
C ALA A 321 -3.93 16.47 5.33
N ASN A 322 -4.21 17.10 6.47
CA ASN A 322 -3.19 17.75 7.31
C ASN A 322 -2.12 16.76 7.76
N TYR A 323 -2.50 15.57 8.23
CA TYR A 323 -1.54 14.54 8.61
C TYR A 323 -0.62 14.13 7.43
N LEU A 324 -1.18 13.83 6.26
CA LEU A 324 -0.40 13.42 5.08
C LEU A 324 0.51 14.54 4.57
N MET A 325 0.05 15.80 4.59
CA MET A 325 0.86 16.97 4.22
C MET A 325 1.98 17.22 5.23
N THR A 326 1.69 17.16 6.53
CA THR A 326 2.71 17.36 7.58
C THR A 326 3.77 16.27 7.55
N LEU A 327 3.40 14.99 7.37
CA LEU A 327 4.41 13.93 7.27
C LEU A 327 5.35 14.17 6.08
N ARG A 328 4.83 14.60 4.92
CA ARG A 328 5.69 14.96 3.76
C ARG A 328 6.56 16.17 4.03
N LYS A 329 6.02 17.20 4.70
CA LYS A 329 6.80 18.37 5.13
C LYS A 329 7.97 17.93 5.99
N ASP A 330 7.71 17.12 7.02
CA ASP A 330 8.74 16.69 7.98
C ASP A 330 9.80 15.81 7.29
N LEU A 331 9.40 14.89 6.41
CA LEU A 331 10.34 14.10 5.59
C LEU A 331 11.23 15.01 4.74
N LEU A 332 10.66 16.01 4.07
CA LEU A 332 11.40 16.96 3.25
C LEU A 332 12.32 17.85 4.08
N GLN A 333 11.90 18.27 5.27
CA GLN A 333 12.74 19.03 6.19
C GLN A 333 13.93 18.20 6.68
N LEU A 334 13.71 16.93 7.05
CA LEU A 334 14.78 16.03 7.45
C LEU A 334 15.78 15.80 6.31
N SER A 335 15.30 15.53 5.09
CA SER A 335 16.20 15.33 3.94
C SER A 335 17.02 16.58 3.62
N ASN A 336 16.39 17.76 3.65
CA ASN A 336 17.07 19.03 3.40
C ASN A 336 18.11 19.34 4.48
N ALA A 337 17.85 18.99 5.75
CA ALA A 337 18.76 19.22 6.86
C ALA A 337 20.10 18.48 6.69
N ILE A 338 20.10 17.35 5.97
CA ILE A 338 21.30 16.58 5.62
C ILE A 338 21.75 16.78 4.17
N GLY A 339 21.24 17.82 3.49
CA GLY A 339 21.71 18.23 2.16
C GLY A 339 21.03 17.55 0.96
N HIS A 340 19.94 16.82 1.15
CA HIS A 340 19.24 16.11 0.09
C HIS A 340 17.88 16.73 -0.25
N VAL A 341 17.72 17.10 -1.52
CA VAL A 341 16.50 17.77 -2.05
C VAL A 341 15.24 16.88 -2.07
N HIS A 342 15.40 15.57 -1.87
CA HIS A 342 14.31 14.61 -1.82
C HIS A 342 14.65 13.48 -0.83
N PRO A 343 13.70 13.02 0.01
CA PRO A 343 13.95 11.98 1.02
C PRO A 343 14.50 10.65 0.46
N SER A 344 14.02 10.19 -0.70
CA SER A 344 14.56 9.00 -1.37
C SER A 344 15.99 9.15 -1.93
N LEU A 345 16.60 10.33 -1.82
CA LEU A 345 18.02 10.53 -2.19
C LEU A 345 18.96 10.46 -0.98
N VAL A 346 18.41 10.26 0.22
CA VAL A 346 19.19 10.15 1.45
C VAL A 346 19.90 8.80 1.47
N PRO A 347 21.24 8.75 1.51
CA PRO A 347 21.97 7.50 1.60
C PRO A 347 21.81 6.90 3.00
N LEU A 348 21.88 5.57 3.11
CA LEU A 348 21.82 4.88 4.39
C LEU A 348 22.96 5.24 5.35
N ASP A 349 24.11 5.69 4.84
CA ASP A 349 25.23 6.18 5.65
C ASP A 349 24.91 7.49 6.39
N ALA A 350 23.89 8.24 5.96
CA ALA A 350 23.45 9.45 6.66
C ALA A 350 22.57 9.16 7.89
N ILE A 351 22.26 7.90 8.16
CA ILE A 351 21.39 7.48 9.28
C ILE A 351 22.16 6.54 10.19
N GLU A 352 22.33 6.94 11.45
CA GLU A 352 22.92 6.11 12.50
C GLU A 352 21.84 5.36 13.28
N LEU A 353 22.09 4.08 13.56
CA LEU A 353 21.29 3.26 14.46
C LEU A 353 22.02 3.09 15.78
N VAL A 354 21.32 3.38 16.88
CA VAL A 354 21.82 3.20 18.24
C VAL A 354 21.26 1.90 18.80
N ASP A 355 22.13 1.03 19.31
CA ASP A 355 21.71 -0.20 19.97
C ASP A 355 21.57 -0.05 21.49
N SER A 356 21.11 -1.11 22.17
CA SER A 356 20.89 -1.10 23.62
C SER A 356 22.16 -0.91 24.45
N ASN A 357 23.33 -1.13 23.85
CA ASN A 357 24.63 -0.96 24.47
C ASN A 357 25.24 0.40 24.13
N THR A 358 24.44 1.34 23.62
CA THR A 358 24.86 2.68 23.18
C THR A 358 25.91 2.68 22.07
N GLN A 359 26.05 1.57 21.34
CA GLN A 359 26.90 1.53 20.16
C GLN A 359 26.14 2.08 18.96
N THR A 360 26.86 2.78 18.09
CA THR A 360 26.32 3.31 16.85
C THR A 360 26.88 2.55 15.66
N ARG A 361 26.02 2.30 14.68
CA ARG A 361 26.41 1.80 13.35
C ARG A 361 25.57 2.53 12.32
N SER A 362 26.14 2.81 11.16
CA SER A 362 25.36 3.34 10.05
C SER A 362 24.27 2.33 9.66
N ALA A 363 23.14 2.82 9.17
CA ALA A 363 22.06 1.96 8.74
C ALA A 363 22.50 1.03 7.59
N ARG A 364 23.45 1.49 6.74
CA ARG A 364 24.02 0.67 5.67
C ARG A 364 24.72 -0.57 6.24
N GLU A 365 25.59 -0.38 7.23
CA GLU A 365 26.31 -1.47 7.90
C GLU A 365 25.35 -2.38 8.66
N ALA A 366 24.42 -1.80 9.43
CA ALA A 366 23.49 -2.55 10.26
C ALA A 366 22.56 -3.47 9.43
N PHE A 367 22.17 -3.05 8.22
CA PHE A 367 21.34 -3.84 7.31
C PHE A 367 22.15 -4.63 6.26
N GLY A 368 23.48 -4.44 6.22
CA GLY A 368 24.38 -5.11 5.28
C GLY A 368 24.07 -4.78 3.81
N TYR A 369 23.88 -3.49 3.52
CA TYR A 369 23.72 -2.95 2.16
C TYR A 369 25.09 -2.67 1.54
N GLN A 370 25.20 -2.83 0.21
CA GLN A 370 26.36 -2.37 -0.54
C GLN A 370 26.27 -0.88 -0.85
N ASP A 371 27.39 -0.26 -1.20
CA ASP A 371 27.44 1.15 -1.56
C ASP A 371 26.52 1.46 -2.74
N GLY A 372 25.76 2.54 -2.64
CA GLY A 372 24.77 2.95 -3.65
C GLY A 372 23.43 2.21 -3.60
N TRP A 373 23.30 1.10 -2.86
CA TRP A 373 22.00 0.45 -2.67
C TRP A 373 21.05 1.36 -1.86
N GLY A 374 19.77 1.34 -2.22
CA GLY A 374 18.72 2.21 -1.66
C GLY A 374 18.51 3.51 -2.45
N LEU A 375 19.47 3.91 -3.28
CA LEU A 375 19.35 5.12 -4.10
C LEU A 375 18.69 4.82 -5.45
N PRO A 376 17.84 5.74 -5.97
CA PRO A 376 17.28 5.62 -7.30
C PRO A 376 18.35 5.86 -8.39
N PRO A 377 18.21 5.25 -9.58
CA PRO A 377 19.09 5.50 -10.72
C PRO A 377 19.21 6.99 -11.09
N GLU A 378 20.42 7.45 -11.43
CA GLU A 378 20.69 8.87 -11.72
C GLU A 378 19.79 9.47 -12.81
N MET A 379 19.47 8.69 -13.85
CA MET A 379 18.59 9.14 -14.93
C MET A 379 17.17 9.46 -14.43
N GLU A 380 16.63 8.66 -13.50
CA GLU A 380 15.31 8.95 -12.92
C GLU A 380 15.35 10.23 -12.07
N VAL A 381 16.46 10.47 -11.38
CA VAL A 381 16.69 11.70 -10.61
C VAL A 381 16.75 12.92 -11.53
N LEU A 382 17.44 12.83 -12.66
CA LEU A 382 17.51 13.90 -13.65
C LEU A 382 16.14 14.20 -14.27
N LEU A 383 15.38 13.17 -14.65
CA LEU A 383 14.01 13.32 -15.15
C LEU A 383 13.09 13.98 -14.12
N HIS A 384 13.21 13.59 -12.85
CA HIS A 384 12.46 14.20 -11.76
C HIS A 384 12.82 15.69 -11.59
N ARG A 385 14.11 16.04 -11.60
CA ARG A 385 14.55 17.44 -11.49
C ARG A 385 13.98 18.30 -12.62
N ASN A 386 13.98 17.81 -13.85
CA ASN A 386 13.44 18.52 -15.01
C ASN A 386 11.92 18.72 -14.94
N ASP A 387 11.17 17.71 -14.46
CA ASP A 387 9.72 17.82 -14.24
C ASP A 387 9.43 18.90 -13.17
N MET A 388 10.18 18.88 -12.06
CA MET A 388 10.03 19.84 -10.97
C MET A 388 10.40 21.28 -11.35
N THR A 389 11.39 21.50 -12.22
CA THR A 389 11.71 22.85 -12.73
C THR A 389 10.65 23.37 -13.68
N SER A 390 10.13 22.53 -14.57
CA SER A 390 9.06 22.92 -15.51
C SER A 390 7.79 23.39 -14.80
N ARG A 391 7.39 22.72 -13.71
CA ARG A 391 6.22 23.08 -12.90
C ARG A 391 6.39 24.34 -12.05
N ARG A 392 7.62 24.76 -11.75
CA ARG A 392 7.88 26.03 -11.05
C ARG A 392 7.82 27.22 -12.01
N ALA A 393 7.96 26.98 -13.31
CA ALA A 393 7.92 28.01 -14.35
C ALA A 393 6.50 28.24 -14.91
N SER A 394 5.57 27.29 -14.70
CA SER A 394 4.14 27.39 -15.00
C SER A 394 3.33 27.83 -13.79
#